data_AF-A0A2D5ZMX3-F1
#
_entry.id   AF-A0A2D5ZMX3-F1
#
_cell.length_a   1.000
_cell.length_b   1.000
_cell.length_c   1.000
_cell.angle_alpha   90.00
_cell.angle_beta   90.00
_cell.angle_gamma   90.00
#
_symmetry.space_group_name_H-M   'P 1'
#
loop_
_entity.id
_entity.type
_entity.pdbx_description
1 polymer ?
#
loop_
_entity_poly.entity_id
_entity_poly.type
_entity_poly.pdbx_seq_one_letter_code
_entity_poly.pdbx_strand_id
1 'polypeptide(L)'
;GTVWGMIQAFDAIAAAGEVEPTIVASGISIALLTTLGGLVVAIPFQLSYNFFLNKVNGLVIDMQESAAALVAILDEGAGSNAAS
;
A
#
# COMPACT_ATOMS: atom_id res chain seq x y z
N GLY A 1 1.24 -17.85 2.31
CA GLY A 1 -0.11 -18.30 2.68
C GLY A 1 -0.60 -19.38 1.74
N THR A 2 -1.05 -19.00 0.55
CA THR A 2 -1.56 -19.91 -0.50
C THR A 2 -0.60 -21.03 -0.87
N VAL A 3 0.66 -20.70 -1.19
CA VAL A 3 1.70 -21.68 -1.54
C VAL A 3 1.94 -22.66 -0.39
N TRP A 4 1.96 -22.16 0.85
CA TRP A 4 2.14 -22.98 2.04
C TRP A 4 0.98 -23.96 2.29
N GLY A 5 -0.27 -23.53 2.07
CA GLY A 5 -1.44 -24.40 2.16
C GLY A 5 -1.45 -25.50 1.09
N MET A 6 -0.98 -25.19 -0.12
CA MET A 6 -0.80 -26.18 -1.19
C MET A 6 0.34 -27.16 -0.89
N ILE A 7 1.46 -26.70 -0.31
CA ILE A 7 2.55 -27.59 0.13
C ILE A 7 2.04 -28.61 1.15
N GLN A 8 1.30 -28.17 2.16
CA GLN A 8 0.70 -29.08 3.14
C GLN A 8 -0.27 -30.09 2.52
N ALA A 9 -1.07 -29.70 1.52
CA ALA A 9 -1.93 -30.64 0.82
C ALA A 9 -1.11 -31.71 0.08
N PHE A 10 -0.04 -31.32 -0.62
CA PHE A 10 0.81 -32.27 -1.33
C PHE A 10 1.59 -33.18 -0.37
N ASP A 11 2.04 -32.67 0.77
CA ASP A 11 2.67 -33.50 1.81
C ASP A 11 1.70 -34.53 2.39
N ALA A 12 0.43 -34.14 2.59
CA ALA A 12 -0.62 -35.04 3.07
C ALA A 12 -0.97 -36.14 2.03
N ILE A 13 -0.98 -35.80 0.74
CA ILE A 13 -1.14 -36.79 -0.34
C ILE A 13 0.06 -37.74 -0.39
N ALA A 14 1.28 -37.22 -0.28
CA ALA A 14 2.50 -38.01 -0.28
C ALA A 14 2.54 -39.00 0.91
N ALA A 15 2.03 -38.58 2.08
CA ALA A 15 1.94 -39.43 3.26
C ALA A 15 0.81 -40.48 3.17
N ALA A 16 -0.32 -40.16 2.53
CA ALA A 16 -1.44 -41.07 2.35
C ALA A 16 -1.17 -42.16 1.30
N GLY A 17 -0.25 -41.93 0.35
CA GLY A 17 0.11 -42.88 -0.70
C GLY A 17 -0.93 -43.00 -1.83
N GLU A 18 -2.13 -42.47 -1.63
CA GLU A 18 -3.21 -42.38 -2.62
C GLU A 18 -3.79 -40.95 -2.66
N VAL A 19 -4.27 -40.54 -3.84
CA VAL A 19 -4.84 -39.20 -4.03
C VAL A 19 -6.31 -39.22 -3.63
N GLU A 20 -6.60 -38.78 -2.41
CA GLU A 20 -7.97 -38.56 -1.96
C GLU A 20 -8.42 -37.10 -2.24
N PRO A 21 -9.53 -36.87 -2.96
CA PRO A 21 -10.01 -35.53 -3.29
C PRO A 21 -10.26 -34.65 -2.06
N THR A 22 -10.64 -35.26 -0.95
CA THR A 22 -10.96 -34.62 0.33
C THR A 22 -9.73 -33.94 0.95
N ILE A 23 -8.55 -34.56 0.83
CA ILE A 23 -7.28 -34.02 1.33
C ILE A 23 -6.88 -32.76 0.53
N VAL A 24 -7.01 -32.82 -0.79
CA VAL A 24 -6.71 -31.69 -1.69
C VAL A 24 -7.65 -30.52 -1.42
N ALA A 25 -8.95 -30.80 -1.27
CA ALA A 25 -9.98 -29.78 -1.02
C ALA A 25 -9.70 -28.98 0.27
N SER A 26 -9.20 -29.64 1.32
CA SER A 26 -8.82 -29.00 2.58
C SER A 26 -7.70 -27.96 2.40
N GLY A 27 -6.60 -28.32 1.73
CA GLY A 27 -5.50 -27.37 1.53
C GLY A 27 -5.83 -26.21 0.58
N ILE A 28 -6.66 -26.45 -0.43
CA ILE A 28 -7.18 -25.38 -1.29
C ILE A 28 -8.04 -24.40 -0.48
N SER A 29 -8.88 -24.89 0.44
CA SER A 29 -9.71 -24.03 1.30
C SER A 29 -8.86 -23.08 2.16
N ILE A 30 -7.78 -23.60 2.76
CA ILE A 30 -6.84 -22.79 3.55
C ILE A 30 -6.15 -21.74 2.68
N ALA A 31 -5.76 -22.11 1.47
CA ALA A 31 -5.16 -21.19 0.51
C ALA A 31 -6.12 -20.04 0.15
N LEU A 32 -7.38 -20.35 -0.14
CA LEU A 32 -8.42 -19.35 -0.46
C LEU A 32 -8.72 -18.44 0.73
N LEU A 33 -8.83 -18.97 1.94
CA LEU A 33 -9.06 -18.18 3.15
C LEU A 33 -7.92 -17.20 3.41
N THR A 34 -6.67 -17.63 3.18
CA THR A 34 -5.51 -16.75 3.36
C THR A 34 -5.50 -15.61 2.33
N THR A 35 -5.94 -15.86 1.09
CA THR A 35 -6.10 -14.82 0.06
C THR A 35 -7.18 -13.81 0.48
N LEU A 36 -8.32 -14.30 0.96
CA LEU A 36 -9.40 -13.44 1.47
C LEU A 36 -8.88 -12.56 2.62
N GLY A 37 -8.20 -13.15 3.61
CA GLY A 37 -7.62 -12.42 4.73
C GLY A 37 -6.63 -11.34 4.28
N GLY A 38 -5.78 -11.64 3.30
CA GLY A 38 -4.86 -10.67 2.71
C GLY A 38 -5.58 -9.50 2.06
N LEU A 39 -6.65 -9.76 1.29
CA LEU A 39 -7.45 -8.72 0.65
C LEU A 39 -8.18 -7.85 1.67
N VAL A 40 -8.73 -8.45 2.73
CA VAL A 40 -9.43 -7.72 3.81
C VAL A 40 -8.50 -6.72 4.50
N VAL A 41 -7.21 -7.04 4.65
CA VAL A 41 -6.22 -6.11 5.23
C VAL A 41 -5.68 -5.12 4.19
N ALA A 42 -5.49 -5.55 2.94
CA ALA A 42 -4.91 -4.72 1.89
C ALA A 42 -5.80 -3.52 1.51
N ILE A 43 -7.11 -3.72 1.43
CA ILE A 43 -8.07 -2.65 1.06
C ILE A 43 -8.03 -1.45 2.04
N PRO A 44 -8.24 -1.63 3.37
CA PRO A 44 -8.21 -0.51 4.31
C PRO A 44 -6.81 0.11 4.41
N PHE A 45 -5.75 -0.69 4.24
CA PHE A 45 -4.39 -0.18 4.21
C PHE A 45 -4.16 0.76 3.01
N GLN A 46 -4.60 0.34 1.82
CA GLN A 46 -4.52 1.16 0.61
C GLN A 46 -5.32 2.47 0.75
N LEU A 47 -6.52 2.41 1.35
CA LEU A 47 -7.35 3.57 1.61
C LEU A 47 -6.65 4.56 2.55
N SER A 48 -6.06 4.04 3.64
CA SER A 48 -5.31 4.83 4.61
C SER A 48 -4.08 5.47 3.97
N TYR A 49 -3.32 4.72 3.16
CA TYR A 49 -2.15 5.22 2.46
C TYR A 49 -2.49 6.40 1.54
N ASN A 50 -3.57 6.30 0.76
CA ASN A 50 -4.03 7.41 -0.09
C ASN A 50 -4.47 8.63 0.73
N PHE A 51 -5.11 8.43 1.88
CA PHE A 51 -5.46 9.53 2.78
C PHE A 51 -4.22 10.28 3.29
N PHE A 52 -3.20 9.55 3.75
CA PHE A 52 -1.95 10.17 4.22
C PHE A 52 -1.18 10.85 3.08
N LEU A 53 -1.14 10.26 1.89
CA LEU A 53 -0.54 10.90 0.72
C LEU A 53 -1.20 12.23 0.39
N ASN A 54 -2.53 12.29 0.39
CA ASN A 54 -3.25 13.53 0.14
C ASN A 54 -2.94 14.60 1.20
N LYS A 55 -2.84 14.20 2.47
CA LYS A 55 -2.45 15.10 3.57
C LYS A 55 -1.04 15.66 3.36
N VAL A 56 -0.10 14.82 2.98
CA VAL A 56 1.30 15.21 2.71
C VAL A 56 1.37 16.14 1.51
N ASN A 57 0.65 15.84 0.42
CA ASN A 57 0.61 16.70 -0.76
C ASN A 57 0.06 18.09 -0.42
N GLY A 58 -0.97 18.19 0.42
CA GLY A 58 -1.48 19.48 0.91
C GLY A 58 -0.40 20.29 1.63
N LEU A 59 0.33 19.67 2.56
CA LEU A 59 1.44 20.32 3.26
C LEU A 59 2.56 20.80 2.31
N VAL A 60 2.84 20.02 1.26
CA VAL A 60 3.84 20.40 0.25
C VAL A 60 3.36 21.61 -0.54
N ILE A 61 2.08 21.69 -0.89
CA ILE A 61 1.51 22.84 -1.60
C ILE A 61 1.58 24.09 -0.72
N ASP A 62 1.20 24.02 0.54
CA ASP A 62 1.28 25.15 1.48
C ASP A 62 2.72 25.68 1.62
N MET A 63 3.69 24.77 1.65
CA MET A 63 5.11 25.10 1.69
C MET A 63 5.57 25.77 0.38
N GLN A 64 5.11 25.29 -0.77
CA GLN A 64 5.41 25.87 -2.07
C GLN A 64 4.85 27.29 -2.19
N GLU A 65 3.62 27.52 -1.74
CA GLU A 65 2.99 28.84 -1.73
C GLU A 65 3.75 29.82 -0.82
N SER A 66 4.11 29.38 0.38
CA SER A 66 4.92 30.18 1.32
C SER A 66 6.29 30.55 0.73
N ALA A 67 6.96 29.61 0.06
CA ALA A 67 8.23 29.86 -0.60
C ALA A 67 8.08 30.83 -1.78
N ALA A 68 7.03 30.68 -2.59
CA ALA A 68 6.74 31.59 -3.70
C ALA A 68 6.45 33.01 -3.21
N ALA A 69 5.68 33.17 -2.14
CA ALA A 69 5.41 34.45 -1.51
C ALA A 69 6.69 35.11 -0.99
N LEU A 70 7.58 34.35 -0.34
CA LEU A 70 8.87 34.85 0.12
C LEU A 70 9.74 35.35 -1.05
N VAL A 71 9.80 34.59 -2.15
CA VAL A 71 10.56 34.99 -3.35
C VAL A 71 9.99 36.27 -3.95
N ALA A 72 8.66 36.39 -4.03
CA ALA A 72 8.02 37.60 -4.55
C ALA A 72 8.35 38.86 -3.72
N ILE A 73 8.33 38.74 -2.38
CA ILE A 73 8.70 39.86 -1.49
C ILE A 73 10.16 40.26 -1.68
N LEU A 74 11.07 39.30 -1.85
CA LEU A 74 12.49 39.59 -2.07
C LEU A 74 12.73 40.28 -3.42
N ASP A 75 12.01 39.90 -4.46
CA ASP A 75 12.09 40.52 -5.79
C ASP A 75 11.53 41.95 -5.78
N GLU A 76 10.41 42.17 -5.09
CA GLU A 76 9.78 43.49 -4.93
C GLU A 76 10.68 44.45 -4.12
N GLY A 77 11.33 43.94 -3.06
CA GLY A 77 12.33 44.68 -2.29
C GLY A 77 13.61 45.00 -3.08
N ALA A 78 14.01 44.13 -4.02
CA ALA A 78 15.13 44.39 -4.91
C ALA A 78 14.81 45.47 -5.97
N GLY A 79 13.56 45.49 -6.47
CA GLY A 79 13.07 46.53 -7.39
C GLY A 79 12.97 47.92 -6.75
N SER A 80 12.58 48.00 -5.46
CA SER A 80 12.50 49.27 -4.73
C SER A 80 13.87 49.93 -4.51
N ASN A 81 14.95 49.16 -4.42
CA ASN A 81 16.30 49.68 -4.16
C ASN A 81 17.05 50.11 -5.45
N ALA A 82 16.49 49.79 -6.62
CA ALA A 82 17.01 50.22 -7.93
C ALA A 82 16.31 51.49 -8.47
N ALA A 83 15.20 51.90 -7.84
CA ALA A 83 14.41 53.08 -8.22
C ALA A 83 14.67 54.33 -7.34
N SER A 84 15.61 54.24 -6.37
CA SER A 84 16.14 55.35 -5.58
C SER A 84 17.58 55.64 -5.93
#